data_AF-A0A3S9AI05-F1
#
_entry.id   AF-A0A3S9AI05-F1
#
_cell.length_a   1.000
_cell.length_b   1.000
_cell.length_c   1.000
_cell.angle_alpha   90.00
_cell.angle_beta   90.00
_cell.angle_gamma   90.00
#
_symmetry.space_group_name_H-M   'P 1'
#
loop_
_entity.id
_entity.type
_entity.pdbx_description
1 polymer ?
#
loop_
_entity_poly.entity_id
_entity_poly.type
_entity_poly.pdbx_seq_one_letter_code
_entity_poly.pdbx_strand_id
1 'polypeptide(L)'
;MVAAAVIAGGAAIAGGAMASSASKKAAKTQAASADRASQIQQENFEQTREDLMPYKQAGDTSLKQLMGQMGANGYFNQTYAGQDIYSDPSYQFRLQQGQNAIQSSAAAQGGLLSGATLKALQNYGQESASQEYSNAYNRFNADQTNRYNRLSNLVGIGQNAAAQVGNAGAQTAQAVANNTMAGANSIAAGQVGSANAWSNTANDLGSMAAAYGIMNKKGVI
;
A
#
# COMPACT_ATOMS: atom_id res chain seq x y z
N MET A 1 4.45 65.81 39.35
CA MET A 1 3.77 64.48 39.41
C MET A 1 3.24 63.99 38.05
N VAL A 2 2.95 64.86 37.07
CA VAL A 2 2.44 64.45 35.73
C VAL A 2 3.43 63.58 34.92
N ALA A 3 4.73 63.88 34.96
CA ALA A 3 5.74 63.14 34.20
C ALA A 3 5.93 61.67 34.65
N ALA A 4 5.83 61.39 35.95
CA ALA A 4 5.98 60.03 36.49
C ALA A 4 4.79 59.11 36.12
N ALA A 5 3.57 59.66 36.02
CA ALA A 5 2.37 58.92 35.61
C ALA A 5 2.37 58.58 34.10
N VAL A 6 2.91 59.48 33.26
CA VAL A 6 3.05 59.22 31.81
C VAL A 6 4.12 58.16 31.54
N ILE A 7 5.21 58.15 32.30
CA ILE A 7 6.29 57.15 32.17
C ILE A 7 5.81 55.75 32.62
N ALA A 8 5.04 55.66 33.71
CA ALA A 8 4.49 54.39 34.19
C ALA A 8 3.43 53.80 33.22
N GLY A 9 2.58 54.65 32.61
CA GLY A 9 1.58 54.20 31.64
C GLY A 9 2.20 53.74 30.31
N GLY A 10 3.25 54.42 29.84
CA GLY A 10 4.00 54.00 28.65
C GLY A 10 4.72 52.67 28.81
N ALA A 11 5.30 52.41 30.00
CA ALA A 11 5.97 51.15 30.31
C ALA A 11 4.99 49.96 30.39
N ALA A 12 3.79 50.15 30.95
CA ALA A 12 2.75 49.13 31.02
C ALA A 12 2.22 48.75 29.62
N ILE A 13 1.96 49.74 28.75
CA ILE A 13 1.54 49.51 27.35
C ILE A 13 2.63 48.78 26.56
N ALA A 14 3.89 49.18 26.71
CA ALA A 14 5.01 48.52 26.07
C ALA A 14 5.18 47.07 26.55
N GLY A 15 5.04 46.81 27.85
CA GLY A 15 5.07 45.47 28.44
C GLY A 15 3.96 44.57 27.91
N GLY A 16 2.72 45.07 27.86
CA GLY A 16 1.55 44.36 27.33
C GLY A 16 1.68 44.04 25.83
N ALA A 17 2.13 45.01 25.03
CA ALA A 17 2.35 44.83 23.61
C ALA A 17 3.47 43.80 23.32
N MET A 18 4.58 43.85 24.07
CA MET A 18 5.68 42.90 23.97
C MET A 18 5.24 41.49 24.38
N ALA A 19 4.52 41.33 25.49
CA ALA A 19 3.98 40.05 25.94
C ALA A 19 3.01 39.45 24.90
N SER A 20 2.08 40.27 24.39
CA SER A 20 1.15 39.86 23.31
C SER A 20 1.89 39.42 22.04
N SER A 21 2.92 40.16 21.62
CA SER A 21 3.71 39.83 20.44
C SER A 21 4.51 38.53 20.63
N ALA A 22 5.12 38.35 21.80
CA ALA A 22 5.82 37.12 22.15
C ALA A 22 4.89 35.90 22.17
N SER A 23 3.69 36.02 22.75
CA SER A 23 2.67 34.95 22.74
C SER A 23 2.22 34.58 21.33
N LYS A 24 1.94 35.58 20.46
CA LYS A 24 1.58 35.33 19.06
C LYS A 24 2.73 34.70 18.26
N LYS A 25 3.97 35.13 18.49
CA LYS A 25 5.15 34.58 17.82
C LYS A 25 5.41 33.13 18.23
N ALA A 26 5.36 32.83 19.53
CA ALA A 26 5.52 31.47 20.03
C ALA A 26 4.44 30.52 19.48
N ALA A 27 3.18 30.97 19.45
CA ALA A 27 2.08 30.21 18.85
C ALA A 27 2.27 29.94 17.36
N LYS A 28 2.71 30.94 16.59
CA LYS A 28 3.03 30.77 15.16
C LYS A 28 4.19 29.78 14.96
N THR A 29 5.23 29.83 15.78
CA THR A 29 6.34 28.87 15.71
C THR A 29 5.86 27.45 15.99
N GLN A 30 5.01 27.24 16.99
CA GLN A 30 4.44 25.92 17.29
C GLN A 30 3.55 25.39 16.16
N ALA A 31 2.69 26.24 15.60
CA ALA A 31 1.87 25.88 14.44
C ALA A 31 2.73 25.50 13.22
N ALA A 32 3.76 26.29 12.91
CA ALA A 32 4.69 25.97 11.83
C ALA A 32 5.44 24.64 12.05
N SER A 33 5.82 24.33 13.29
CA SER A 33 6.42 23.04 13.63
C SER A 33 5.43 21.88 13.44
N ALA A 34 4.15 22.07 13.82
CA ALA A 34 3.11 21.08 13.59
C ALA A 34 2.84 20.85 12.10
N ASP A 35 2.82 21.92 11.30
CA ASP A 35 2.69 21.85 9.84
C ASP A 35 3.88 21.10 9.22
N ARG A 36 5.12 21.38 9.65
CA ARG A 36 6.31 20.67 9.16
C ARG A 36 6.30 19.20 9.55
N ALA A 37 5.86 18.88 10.78
CA ALA A 37 5.70 17.49 11.20
C ALA A 37 4.65 16.77 10.32
N SER A 38 3.53 17.41 10.02
CA SER A 38 2.52 16.88 9.09
C SER A 38 3.08 16.64 7.68
N GLN A 39 3.91 17.55 7.16
CA GLN A 39 4.59 17.36 5.86
C GLN A 39 5.51 16.14 5.88
N ILE A 40 6.36 15.99 6.90
CA ILE A 40 7.25 14.83 7.02
C ILE A 40 6.45 13.52 7.08
N GLN A 41 5.32 13.49 7.79
CA GLN A 41 4.45 12.32 7.83
C GLN A 41 3.82 12.00 6.47
N GLN A 42 3.47 13.03 5.68
CA GLN A 42 2.99 12.85 4.31
C GLN A 42 4.11 12.37 3.38
N GLU A 43 5.30 12.97 3.43
CA GLU A 43 6.48 12.58 2.65
C GLU A 43 6.83 11.10 2.89
N ASN A 44 6.87 10.66 4.16
CA ASN A 44 7.14 9.26 4.51
C ASN A 44 6.05 8.30 3.97
N PHE A 45 4.78 8.71 4.02
CA PHE A 45 3.69 7.92 3.46
C PHE A 45 3.77 7.83 1.94
N GLU A 46 4.07 8.93 1.26
CA GLU A 46 4.23 8.95 -0.19
C GLU A 46 5.38 8.04 -0.64
N GLN A 47 6.51 8.08 0.06
CA GLN A 47 7.62 7.16 -0.17
C GLN A 47 7.19 5.70 0.05
N THR A 48 6.48 5.40 1.14
CA THR A 48 5.97 4.05 1.41
C THR A 48 5.02 3.58 0.30
N ARG A 49 4.18 4.48 -0.20
CA ARG A 49 3.25 4.21 -1.31
C ARG A 49 4.00 3.95 -2.62
N GLU A 50 5.05 4.73 -2.90
CA GLU A 50 5.90 4.57 -4.09
C GLU A 50 6.68 3.25 -4.05
N ASP A 51 7.31 2.92 -2.92
CA ASP A 51 8.06 1.67 -2.71
C ASP A 51 7.17 0.42 -2.87
N LEU A 52 5.90 0.52 -2.47
CA LEU A 52 4.93 -0.58 -2.58
C LEU A 52 4.21 -0.63 -3.93
N MET A 53 4.33 0.41 -4.75
CA MET A 53 3.63 0.51 -6.03
C MET A 53 3.97 -0.62 -7.02
N PRO A 54 5.24 -1.05 -7.19
CA PRO A 54 5.58 -2.16 -8.09
C PRO A 54 4.90 -3.48 -7.70
N TYR A 55 4.79 -3.76 -6.40
CA TYR A 55 4.13 -4.97 -5.90
C TYR A 55 2.62 -4.94 -6.12
N LYS A 56 1.99 -3.77 -5.87
CA LYS A 56 0.59 -3.57 -6.21
C LYS A 56 0.35 -3.75 -7.71
N GLN A 57 1.20 -3.17 -8.56
CA GLN A 57 1.06 -3.27 -10.02
C GLN A 57 1.26 -4.71 -10.51
N ALA A 58 2.22 -5.44 -9.94
CA ALA A 58 2.42 -6.86 -10.22
C ALA A 58 1.17 -7.66 -9.87
N GLY A 59 0.60 -7.45 -8.68
CA GLY A 59 -0.65 -8.09 -8.27
C GLY A 59 -1.84 -7.73 -9.16
N ASP A 60 -2.02 -6.45 -9.52
CA ASP A 60 -3.08 -6.01 -10.43
C ASP A 60 -2.95 -6.66 -11.82
N THR A 61 -1.73 -6.77 -12.32
CA THR A 61 -1.45 -7.42 -13.61
C THR A 61 -1.73 -8.92 -13.55
N SER A 62 -1.26 -9.59 -12.50
CA SER A 62 -1.52 -11.02 -12.29
C SER A 62 -3.00 -11.31 -12.05
N LEU A 63 -3.73 -10.41 -11.38
CA LEU A 63 -5.17 -10.52 -11.19
C LEU A 63 -5.90 -10.47 -12.53
N LYS A 64 -5.55 -9.51 -13.40
CA LYS A 64 -6.11 -9.44 -14.76
C LYS A 64 -5.84 -10.70 -15.57
N GLN A 65 -4.62 -11.24 -15.50
CA GLN A 65 -4.27 -12.49 -16.16
C GLN A 65 -5.06 -13.67 -15.62
N LEU A 66 -5.17 -13.77 -14.28
CA LEU A 66 -5.94 -14.82 -13.61
C LEU A 66 -7.42 -14.78 -14.04
N MET A 67 -8.04 -13.60 -13.99
CA MET A 67 -9.43 -13.41 -14.42
C MET A 67 -9.63 -13.75 -15.90
N GLY A 68 -8.70 -13.36 -16.78
CA GLY A 68 -8.74 -13.72 -18.19
C GLY A 68 -8.65 -15.23 -18.42
N GLN A 69 -7.84 -15.94 -17.63
CA GLN A 69 -7.70 -17.39 -17.74
C GLN A 69 -8.82 -18.18 -17.06
N MET A 70 -9.59 -17.55 -16.16
CA MET A 70 -10.80 -18.12 -15.55
C MET A 70 -12.10 -17.86 -16.34
N GLY A 71 -12.04 -17.06 -17.42
CA GLY A 71 -13.19 -16.82 -18.29
C GLY A 71 -13.68 -18.08 -19.01
N ALA A 72 -14.86 -18.03 -19.63
CA ALA A 72 -15.52 -19.19 -20.25
C ALA A 72 -14.64 -19.95 -21.27
N ASN A 73 -13.75 -19.24 -21.98
CA ASN A 73 -12.78 -19.83 -22.93
C ASN A 73 -11.32 -19.77 -22.42
N GLY A 74 -11.14 -19.47 -21.13
CA GLY A 74 -9.84 -19.30 -20.52
C GLY A 74 -9.13 -20.62 -20.26
N TYR A 75 -7.80 -20.57 -20.18
CA TYR A 75 -6.94 -21.75 -20.03
C TYR A 75 -7.34 -22.64 -18.85
N PHE A 76 -7.86 -22.10 -17.74
CA PHE A 76 -8.24 -22.89 -16.56
C PHE A 76 -9.58 -23.61 -16.68
N ASN A 77 -10.41 -23.25 -17.67
CA ASN A 77 -11.67 -23.95 -17.94
C ASN A 77 -11.53 -24.95 -19.10
N GLN A 78 -10.35 -25.05 -19.71
CA GLN A 78 -10.10 -26.03 -20.75
C GLN A 78 -10.05 -27.43 -20.15
N THR A 79 -10.79 -28.35 -20.77
CA THR A 79 -10.64 -29.79 -20.51
C THR A 79 -9.58 -30.35 -21.46
N TYR A 80 -8.76 -31.27 -20.96
CA TYR A 80 -7.80 -31.97 -21.80
C TYR A 80 -8.53 -32.77 -22.88
N ALA A 81 -8.33 -32.41 -24.15
CA ALA A 81 -9.05 -33.01 -25.30
C ALA A 81 -8.24 -34.10 -26.03
N GLY A 82 -7.06 -34.47 -25.53
CA GLY A 82 -6.22 -35.54 -26.10
C GLY A 82 -5.61 -35.27 -27.47
N GLN A 83 -5.84 -34.08 -28.06
CA GLN A 83 -5.57 -33.80 -29.47
C GLN A 83 -4.08 -33.73 -29.86
N ASP A 84 -3.16 -33.66 -28.90
CA ASP A 84 -1.72 -33.48 -29.20
C ASP A 84 -0.86 -34.74 -29.00
N ILE A 85 -1.42 -35.88 -28.58
CA ILE A 85 -0.63 -37.08 -28.25
C ILE A 85 -0.01 -37.73 -29.50
N TYR A 86 -0.80 -37.84 -30.59
CA TYR A 86 -0.35 -38.48 -31.83
C TYR A 86 0.67 -37.64 -32.61
N SER A 87 0.71 -36.34 -32.35
CA SER A 87 1.68 -35.39 -32.90
C SER A 87 2.92 -35.22 -32.02
N ASP A 88 2.98 -35.81 -30.83
CA ASP A 88 4.13 -35.73 -29.94
C ASP A 88 5.32 -36.54 -30.53
N PRO A 89 6.45 -35.90 -30.91
CA PRO A 89 7.59 -36.59 -31.49
C PRO A 89 8.19 -37.66 -30.56
N SER A 90 8.08 -37.47 -29.24
CA SER A 90 8.57 -38.41 -28.24
C SER A 90 7.68 -39.66 -28.14
N TYR A 91 6.37 -39.50 -28.27
CA TYR A 91 5.43 -40.62 -28.38
C TYR A 91 5.72 -41.44 -29.64
N GLN A 92 5.84 -40.76 -30.79
CA GLN A 92 6.17 -41.40 -32.07
C GLN A 92 7.50 -42.17 -31.99
N PHE A 93 8.54 -41.56 -31.39
CA PHE A 93 9.83 -42.21 -31.20
C PHE A 93 9.72 -43.48 -30.34
N ARG A 94 9.06 -43.39 -29.16
CA ARG A 94 8.88 -44.55 -28.26
C ARG A 94 8.08 -45.66 -28.93
N LEU A 95 7.01 -45.29 -29.62
CA LEU A 95 6.17 -46.22 -30.36
C LEU A 95 6.97 -46.95 -31.45
N GLN A 96 7.73 -46.22 -32.25
CA GLN A 96 8.54 -46.80 -33.32
C GLN A 96 9.65 -47.72 -32.80
N GLN A 97 10.34 -47.32 -31.73
CA GLN A 97 11.36 -48.16 -31.10
C GLN A 97 10.78 -49.46 -30.52
N GLY A 98 9.63 -49.38 -29.85
CA GLY A 98 8.97 -50.58 -29.33
C GLY A 98 8.44 -51.51 -30.42
N GLN A 99 7.88 -50.96 -31.50
CA GLN A 99 7.48 -51.74 -32.67
C GLN A 99 8.69 -52.44 -33.31
N ASN A 100 9.80 -51.73 -33.51
CA ASN A 100 11.04 -52.31 -34.04
C ASN A 100 11.56 -53.45 -33.16
N ALA A 101 11.47 -53.33 -31.83
CA ALA A 101 11.89 -54.38 -30.90
C ALA A 101 11.01 -55.64 -30.99
N ILE A 102 9.68 -55.47 -31.01
CA ILE A 102 8.72 -56.58 -31.16
C ILE A 102 8.94 -57.28 -32.50
N GLN A 103 9.08 -56.52 -33.58
CA GLN A 103 9.32 -57.07 -34.92
C GLN A 103 10.67 -57.77 -35.02
N SER A 104 11.75 -57.20 -34.47
CA SER A 104 13.07 -57.84 -34.48
C SER A 104 13.07 -59.18 -33.72
N SER A 105 12.40 -59.23 -32.57
CA SER A 105 12.23 -60.46 -31.79
C SER A 105 11.42 -61.52 -32.55
N ALA A 106 10.29 -61.12 -33.13
CA ALA A 106 9.44 -62.03 -33.91
C ALA A 106 10.11 -62.51 -35.20
N ALA A 107 10.92 -61.67 -35.87
CA ALA A 107 11.70 -62.04 -37.04
C ALA A 107 12.77 -63.09 -36.70
N ALA A 108 13.48 -62.91 -35.58
CA ALA A 108 14.47 -63.89 -35.11
C ALA A 108 13.84 -65.26 -34.77
N GLN A 109 12.57 -65.28 -34.37
CA GLN A 109 11.81 -66.49 -34.06
C GLN A 109 11.02 -67.05 -35.26
N GLY A 110 11.10 -66.43 -36.45
CA GLY A 110 10.36 -66.85 -37.64
C GLY A 110 8.85 -66.58 -37.60
N GLY A 111 8.37 -65.81 -36.61
CA GLY A 111 6.96 -65.55 -36.36
C GLY A 111 6.46 -64.17 -36.80
N LEU A 112 7.23 -63.41 -37.57
CA LEU A 112 6.99 -61.99 -37.87
C LEU A 112 5.57 -61.67 -38.39
N LEU A 113 5.00 -62.56 -39.20
CA LEU A 113 3.66 -62.41 -39.78
C LEU A 113 2.57 -63.21 -39.04
N SER A 114 2.91 -63.76 -37.87
CA SER A 114 1.96 -64.52 -37.07
C SER A 114 0.89 -63.60 -36.46
N GLY A 115 -0.32 -64.15 -36.27
CA GLY A 115 -1.37 -63.45 -35.55
C GLY A 115 -0.98 -63.05 -34.12
N ALA A 116 -0.05 -63.79 -33.50
CA ALA A 116 0.50 -63.46 -32.19
C ALA A 116 1.34 -62.17 -32.23
N THR A 117 2.19 -62.00 -33.25
CA THR A 117 2.99 -60.78 -33.45
C THR A 117 2.12 -59.58 -33.80
N LEU A 118 1.12 -59.74 -34.68
CA LEU A 118 0.16 -58.68 -34.99
C LEU A 118 -0.63 -58.24 -33.76
N LYS A 119 -1.10 -59.20 -32.94
CA LYS A 119 -1.77 -58.93 -31.67
C LYS A 119 -0.85 -58.22 -30.67
N ALA A 120 0.42 -58.63 -30.59
CA ALA A 120 1.40 -57.99 -29.71
C ALA A 120 1.68 -56.52 -30.12
N LEU A 121 1.84 -56.25 -31.41
CA LEU A 121 2.00 -54.89 -31.93
C LEU A 121 0.75 -54.03 -31.69
N GLN A 122 -0.44 -54.59 -31.90
CA GLN A 122 -1.71 -53.90 -31.65
C GLN A 122 -1.88 -53.58 -30.17
N ASN A 123 -1.63 -54.55 -29.28
CA ASN A 123 -1.68 -54.33 -27.84
C ASN A 123 -0.66 -53.27 -27.41
N TYR A 124 0.59 -53.36 -27.87
CA TYR A 124 1.64 -52.38 -27.55
C TYR A 124 1.24 -50.96 -27.97
N GLY A 125 0.68 -50.79 -29.17
CA GLY A 125 0.19 -49.49 -29.64
C GLY A 125 -0.94 -48.91 -28.76
N GLN A 126 -1.91 -49.74 -28.38
CA GLN A 126 -3.03 -49.32 -27.51
C GLN A 126 -2.55 -48.96 -26.09
N GLU A 127 -1.65 -49.76 -25.52
CA GLU A 127 -1.13 -49.59 -24.17
C GLU A 127 -0.20 -48.38 -24.09
N SER A 128 0.66 -48.19 -25.10
CA SER A 128 1.51 -47.01 -25.24
C SER A 128 0.69 -45.73 -25.38
N ALA A 129 -0.39 -45.75 -26.19
CA ALA A 129 -1.30 -44.61 -26.33
C ALA A 129 -2.02 -44.27 -25.00
N SER A 130 -2.52 -45.29 -24.29
CA SER A 130 -3.22 -45.10 -23.01
C SER A 130 -2.30 -44.53 -21.93
N GLN A 131 -1.06 -45.01 -21.87
CA GLN A 131 -0.07 -44.51 -20.93
C GLN A 131 0.34 -43.07 -21.23
N GLU A 132 0.57 -42.74 -22.51
CA GLU A 132 0.91 -41.37 -22.89
C GLU A 132 -0.25 -40.40 -22.65
N TYR A 133 -1.49 -40.82 -22.90
CA TYR A 133 -2.67 -40.03 -22.57
C TYR A 133 -2.72 -39.68 -21.08
N SER A 134 -2.53 -40.67 -20.20
CA SER A 134 -2.49 -40.45 -18.75
C SER A 134 -1.38 -39.49 -18.34
N ASN A 135 -0.17 -39.66 -18.89
CA ASN A 135 0.95 -38.78 -18.63
C ASN A 135 0.68 -37.34 -19.09
N ALA A 136 0.17 -37.16 -20.30
CA ALA A 136 -0.15 -35.86 -20.86
C ALA A 136 -1.27 -35.16 -20.09
N TYR A 137 -2.31 -35.90 -19.68
CA TYR A 137 -3.36 -35.40 -18.79
C TYR A 137 -2.80 -34.92 -17.45
N ASN A 138 -1.91 -35.70 -16.83
CA ASN A 138 -1.26 -35.31 -15.57
C ASN A 138 -0.41 -34.05 -15.73
N ARG A 139 0.36 -33.94 -16.83
CA ARG A 139 1.14 -32.74 -17.16
C ARG A 139 0.24 -31.51 -17.35
N PHE A 140 -0.87 -31.66 -18.07
CA PHE A 140 -1.84 -30.58 -18.30
C PHE A 140 -2.42 -30.05 -16.99
N ASN A 141 -2.90 -30.94 -16.12
CA ASN A 141 -3.44 -30.55 -14.81
C ASN A 141 -2.35 -29.92 -13.91
N ALA A 142 -1.12 -30.45 -13.95
CA ALA A 142 0.00 -29.90 -13.21
C ALA A 142 0.37 -28.48 -13.70
N ASP A 143 0.39 -28.24 -15.02
CA ASP A 143 0.67 -26.92 -15.58
C ASP A 143 -0.42 -25.91 -15.21
N GLN A 144 -1.70 -26.27 -15.35
CA GLN A 144 -2.83 -25.44 -14.91
C GLN A 144 -2.68 -25.06 -13.43
N THR A 145 -2.40 -26.04 -12.57
CA THR A 145 -2.19 -25.82 -11.12
C THR A 145 -0.99 -24.90 -10.85
N ASN A 146 0.14 -25.12 -11.52
CA ASN A 146 1.35 -24.32 -11.34
C ASN A 146 1.17 -22.88 -11.84
N ARG A 147 0.44 -22.67 -12.93
CA ARG A 147 0.10 -21.32 -13.42
C ARG A 147 -0.83 -20.61 -12.47
N TYR A 148 -1.87 -21.28 -11.99
CA TYR A 148 -2.79 -20.74 -10.99
C TYR A 148 -2.04 -20.32 -9.72
N ASN A 149 -1.19 -21.20 -9.16
CA ASN A 149 -0.44 -20.94 -7.94
C ASN A 149 0.49 -19.71 -8.08
N ARG A 150 1.20 -19.58 -9.21
CA ARG A 150 2.07 -18.42 -9.47
C ARG A 150 1.28 -17.11 -9.54
N LEU A 151 0.18 -17.10 -10.30
CA LEU A 151 -0.68 -15.93 -10.42
C LEU A 151 -1.32 -15.57 -9.08
N SER A 152 -1.87 -16.55 -8.38
CA SER A 152 -2.50 -16.38 -7.07
C SER A 152 -1.50 -15.86 -6.03
N ASN A 153 -0.25 -16.31 -6.06
CA ASN A 153 0.80 -15.81 -5.17
C ASN A 153 1.10 -14.34 -5.42
N LEU A 154 1.24 -13.92 -6.68
CA LEU A 154 1.47 -12.51 -7.05
C LEU A 154 0.27 -11.62 -6.69
N VAL A 155 -0.96 -12.11 -6.90
CA VAL A 155 -2.19 -11.42 -6.44
C VAL A 155 -2.16 -11.24 -4.93
N GLY A 156 -1.79 -12.28 -4.17
CA GLY A 156 -1.66 -12.20 -2.72
C GLY A 156 -0.62 -11.17 -2.26
N ILE A 157 0.53 -11.09 -2.94
CA ILE A 157 1.55 -10.05 -2.69
C ILE A 157 0.96 -8.65 -2.93
N GLY A 158 0.27 -8.45 -4.05
CA GLY A 158 -0.35 -7.15 -4.36
C GLY A 158 -1.44 -6.77 -3.37
N GLN A 159 -2.27 -7.72 -2.92
CA GLN A 159 -3.27 -7.50 -1.87
C GLN A 159 -2.62 -7.08 -0.55
N ASN A 160 -1.51 -7.72 -0.15
CA ASN A 160 -0.79 -7.36 1.06
C ASN A 160 -0.16 -5.96 0.97
N ALA A 161 0.46 -5.63 -0.16
CA ALA A 161 1.01 -4.31 -0.41
C ALA A 161 -0.08 -3.22 -0.36
N ALA A 162 -1.24 -3.47 -0.98
CA ALA A 162 -2.38 -2.55 -0.93
C ALA A 162 -2.90 -2.36 0.51
N ALA A 163 -2.96 -3.43 1.32
CA ALA A 163 -3.37 -3.35 2.72
C ALA A 163 -2.36 -2.55 3.57
N GLN A 164 -1.06 -2.73 3.34
CA GLN A 164 -0.02 -1.95 4.03
C GLN A 164 -0.12 -0.46 3.71
N VAL A 165 -0.28 -0.10 2.42
CA VAL A 165 -0.49 1.30 2.01
C VAL A 165 -1.77 1.87 2.65
N GLY A 166 -2.86 1.10 2.69
CA GLY A 166 -4.11 1.53 3.33
C GLY A 166 -3.94 1.82 4.83
N ASN A 167 -3.26 0.93 5.55
CA ASN A 167 -2.99 1.10 6.98
C ASN A 167 -2.04 2.27 7.27
N ALA A 168 -0.95 2.39 6.51
CA ALA A 168 -0.02 3.51 6.63
C ALA A 168 -0.73 4.85 6.35
N GLY A 169 -1.59 4.89 5.33
CA GLY A 169 -2.39 6.07 5.00
C GLY A 169 -3.35 6.48 6.11
N ALA A 170 -4.04 5.51 6.73
CA ALA A 170 -4.92 5.77 7.86
C ALA A 170 -4.16 6.32 9.09
N GLN A 171 -2.98 5.77 9.39
CA GLN A 171 -2.12 6.25 10.48
C GLN A 171 -1.57 7.66 10.21
N THR A 172 -1.07 7.91 9.00
CA THR A 172 -0.60 9.24 8.58
C THR A 172 -1.73 10.26 8.63
N ALA A 173 -2.93 9.92 8.15
CA ALA A 173 -4.09 10.82 8.21
C ALA A 173 -4.44 11.20 9.65
N GLN A 174 -4.42 10.23 10.58
CA GLN A 174 -4.68 10.50 11.99
C GLN A 174 -3.58 11.37 12.63
N ALA A 175 -2.31 11.10 12.32
CA ALA A 175 -1.18 11.89 12.83
C ALA A 175 -1.21 13.34 12.31
N VAL A 176 -1.47 13.52 11.01
CA VAL A 176 -1.64 14.84 10.40
C VAL A 176 -2.82 15.59 11.01
N ALA A 177 -3.97 14.94 11.17
CA ALA A 177 -5.13 15.55 11.82
C ALA A 177 -4.81 16.03 13.24
N ASN A 178 -4.14 15.20 14.05
CA ASN A 178 -3.70 15.57 15.40
C ASN A 178 -2.74 16.76 15.41
N ASN A 179 -1.75 16.76 14.52
CA ASN A 179 -0.80 17.87 14.38
C ASN A 179 -1.49 19.16 13.95
N THR A 180 -2.38 19.10 12.96
CA THR A 180 -3.16 20.26 12.50
C THR A 180 -4.03 20.81 13.63
N MET A 181 -4.70 19.95 14.41
CA MET A 181 -5.44 20.40 15.60
C MET A 181 -4.52 21.02 16.66
N ALA A 182 -3.34 20.45 16.91
CA ALA A 182 -2.37 21.01 17.85
C ALA A 182 -1.86 22.39 17.41
N GLY A 183 -1.60 22.57 16.11
CA GLY A 183 -1.24 23.85 15.51
C GLY A 183 -2.36 24.89 15.64
N ALA A 184 -3.60 24.50 15.35
CA ALA A 184 -4.77 25.36 15.51
C ALA A 184 -4.98 25.79 16.97
N ASN A 185 -4.87 24.85 17.91
CA ASN A 185 -4.96 25.12 19.34
C ASN A 185 -3.85 26.06 19.81
N SER A 186 -2.63 25.92 19.28
CA SER A 186 -1.51 26.81 19.60
C SER A 186 -1.77 28.24 19.12
N ILE A 187 -2.25 28.42 17.88
CA ILE A 187 -2.65 29.73 17.35
C ILE A 187 -3.74 30.36 18.23
N ALA A 188 -4.78 29.59 18.56
CA ALA A 188 -5.86 30.06 19.43
C ALA A 188 -5.34 30.45 20.82
N ALA A 189 -4.47 29.64 21.43
CA ALA A 189 -3.86 29.95 22.73
C ALA A 189 -2.97 31.21 22.67
N GLY A 190 -2.23 31.42 21.57
CA GLY A 190 -1.46 32.64 21.35
C GLY A 190 -2.33 33.89 21.22
N GLN A 191 -3.47 33.77 20.55
CA GLN A 191 -4.46 34.86 20.44
C GLN A 191 -5.10 35.16 21.79
N VAL A 192 -5.55 34.15 22.53
CA VAL A 192 -6.12 34.31 23.87
C VAL A 192 -5.08 34.87 24.86
N GLY A 193 -3.86 34.35 24.85
CA GLY A 193 -2.75 34.87 25.67
C GLY A 193 -2.45 36.33 25.34
N SER A 194 -2.49 36.71 24.07
CA SER A 194 -2.33 38.11 23.66
C SER A 194 -3.49 38.99 24.11
N ALA A 195 -4.72 38.49 24.07
CA ALA A 195 -5.91 39.20 24.53
C ALA A 195 -5.87 39.38 26.05
N ASN A 196 -5.44 38.36 26.80
CA ASN A 196 -5.24 38.43 28.24
C ASN A 196 -4.13 39.42 28.62
N ALA A 197 -3.02 39.44 27.88
CA ALA A 197 -1.95 40.42 28.09
C ALA A 197 -2.47 41.86 27.92
N TRP A 198 -3.23 42.13 26.84
CA TRP A 198 -3.86 43.42 26.63
C TRP A 198 -4.93 43.76 27.68
N SER A 199 -5.73 42.79 28.10
CA SER A 199 -6.74 42.96 29.14
C SER A 199 -6.11 43.32 30.48
N ASN A 200 -5.04 42.62 30.89
CA ASN A 200 -4.29 42.93 32.10
C ASN A 200 -3.67 44.34 32.03
N THR A 201 -3.03 44.68 30.92
CA THR A 201 -2.50 46.03 30.71
C THR A 201 -3.58 47.11 30.73
N ALA A 202 -4.74 46.86 30.15
CA ALA A 202 -5.86 47.80 30.19
C ALA A 202 -6.40 47.98 31.63
N ASN A 203 -6.49 46.89 32.41
CA ASN A 203 -6.86 46.95 33.83
C ASN A 203 -5.83 47.72 34.66
N ASP A 204 -4.53 47.49 34.41
CA ASP A 204 -3.43 48.21 35.08
C ASP A 204 -3.49 49.71 34.76
N LEU A 205 -3.67 50.08 33.50
CA LEU A 205 -3.83 51.49 33.10
C LEU A 205 -5.09 52.12 33.68
N GLY A 206 -6.21 51.38 33.68
CA GLY A 206 -7.48 51.84 34.24
C GLY A 206 -7.39 52.11 35.74
N SER A 207 -6.73 51.22 36.49
CA SER A 207 -6.49 51.41 37.92
C SER A 207 -5.53 52.59 38.20
N MET A 208 -4.51 52.78 37.36
CA MET A 208 -3.57 53.90 37.48
C MET A 208 -4.25 55.25 37.17
N ALA A 209 -5.13 55.29 36.16
CA ALA A 209 -5.92 56.46 35.82
C ALA A 209 -6.95 56.81 36.92
N ALA A 210 -7.60 55.79 37.50
CA ALA A 210 -8.51 55.96 38.63
C ALA A 210 -7.78 56.52 39.87
N ALA A 211 -6.60 55.98 40.19
CA ALA A 211 -5.77 56.48 41.28
C ALA A 211 -5.35 57.96 41.07
N TYR A 212 -4.98 58.32 39.83
CA TYR A 212 -4.64 59.69 39.47
C TYR A 212 -5.84 60.65 39.61
N GLY A 213 -7.04 60.24 39.19
CA GLY A 213 -8.27 61.01 39.34
C GLY A 213 -8.67 61.25 40.80
N ILE A 214 -8.41 60.27 41.68
CA ILE A 214 -8.65 60.39 43.13
C ILE A 214 -7.65 61.35 43.78
N MET A 215 -6.37 61.33 43.37
CA MET A 215 -5.36 62.25 43.89
C MET A 215 -5.63 63.70 43.48
N ASN A 216 -6.03 63.97 42.24
CA ASN A 216 -6.37 65.33 41.79
C ASN A 216 -7.63 65.89 42.48
N LYS A 217 -8.60 65.04 42.87
CA LYS A 217 -9.76 65.48 43.68
C LYS A 217 -9.41 65.82 45.12
N LYS A 218 -8.30 65.31 45.67
CA LYS A 218 -7.83 65.59 47.03
C LYS A 218 -6.84 66.75 47.13
N GLY A 219 -6.47 67.37 46.00
CA GLY A 219 -5.53 68.50 45.92
C GLY A 219 -6.18 69.89 45.81
N VAL A 220 -7.49 70.02 46.02
CA VAL A 220 -8.16 71.33 46.20
C VAL A 220 -8.48 71.50 47.68
N ILE A 221 -7.46 71.87 48.45
CA ILE A 221 -7.57 72.72 49.66
C ILE A 221 -6.39 73.69 49.58
#